data_AF-A0A3B3Z6M4-F1
#
_entry.id   AF-A0A3B3Z6M4-F1
#
_cell.length_a   1.000
_cell.length_b   1.000
_cell.length_c   1.000
_cell.angle_alpha   90.00
_cell.angle_beta   90.00
_cell.angle_gamma   90.00
#
_symmetry.space_group_name_H-M   'P 1'
#
loop_
_entity.id
_entity.type
_entity.pdbx_description
1 polymer ?
#
loop_
_entity_poly.entity_id
_entity_poly.type
_entity_poly.pdbx_seq_one_letter_code
_entity_poly.pdbx_strand_id
1 'polypeptide(L)'
;MNVLPRLLYIIQMLPSYISSKIFKQIHSAIRAFLWNNKRPRMELQKLQLPIQKGGLGIPNFQFYHWASQLKFVSEWVKNGLFCFPDLEGIGLDTAQLEYLPFLCLEKVYANIKNNYILKNICKSLSAIRKHFSIDKYSFSAPIANNPDFQLTCTDSGFKEWREVGITKISDLYVDDFIKSFQQLKNEFNLPQAHFFRYLQIRSYLNSITYYKNGVKNSILDNIFIKAVVLKDKIITNIYDHINMNTGVVINIKKSWEYDFGVKLDDQQWIKVLNDAKQITKSNKSHEVQYKIINKMHVTPVTRSKYETCTTLCFKCKKEAGTYFHLMWSCPIILSFWSSVLQETEKYLGVKVPEDPKACILAYIPHAPTRQFSINIQN
;
A
#
# COMPACT_ATOMS: atom_id res chain seq x y z
N MET A 1 -8.91 -20.80 1.01
CA MET A 1 -8.31 -20.87 -0.34
C MET A 1 -6.87 -21.38 -0.21
N ASN A 2 -6.58 -22.61 -0.63
CA ASN A 2 -5.26 -23.26 -0.44
C ASN A 2 -4.19 -22.80 -1.46
N VAL A 3 -4.58 -22.00 -2.46
CA VAL A 3 -3.69 -21.59 -3.57
C VAL A 3 -2.63 -20.59 -3.10
N LEU A 4 -3.01 -19.62 -2.26
CA LEU A 4 -2.09 -18.56 -1.83
C LEU A 4 -0.92 -19.13 -1.01
N PRO A 5 -1.11 -19.93 0.05
CA PRO A 5 0.01 -20.47 0.83
C PRO A 5 0.98 -21.31 -0.02
N ARG A 6 0.47 -22.12 -0.95
CA ARG A 6 1.30 -22.97 -1.84
C ARG A 6 2.19 -22.14 -2.77
N LEU A 7 1.64 -21.10 -3.39
CA LEU A 7 2.41 -20.20 -4.25
C LEU A 7 3.38 -19.34 -3.44
N LEU A 8 2.96 -18.87 -2.26
CA LEU A 8 3.80 -18.09 -1.37
C LEU A 8 5.04 -18.87 -0.93
N TYR A 9 4.90 -20.15 -0.62
CA TYR A 9 6.04 -21.00 -0.29
C TYR A 9 7.12 -20.94 -1.38
N ILE A 10 6.75 -21.21 -2.64
CA ILE A 10 7.69 -21.20 -3.77
C ILE A 10 8.34 -19.81 -3.95
N ILE A 11 7.54 -18.76 -3.86
CA ILE A 11 7.98 -17.37 -4.03
C ILE A 11 8.95 -16.93 -2.91
N GLN A 12 8.80 -17.47 -1.71
CA GLN A 12 9.62 -17.12 -0.55
C GLN A 12 10.93 -17.90 -0.47
N MET A 13 10.98 -19.11 -1.03
CA MET A 13 12.16 -19.98 -0.92
C MET A 13 13.32 -19.54 -1.81
N LEU A 14 13.04 -18.87 -2.94
CA LEU A 14 14.08 -18.46 -3.88
C LEU A 14 13.86 -16.99 -4.32
N PRO A 15 14.88 -16.13 -4.27
CA PRO A 15 14.83 -14.76 -4.77
C PRO A 15 14.87 -14.73 -6.31
N SER A 16 13.89 -15.37 -6.95
CA SER A 16 13.75 -15.47 -8.39
C SER A 16 12.80 -14.41 -8.92
N TYR A 17 13.17 -13.77 -10.04
CA TYR A 17 12.30 -12.79 -10.67
C TYR A 17 11.20 -13.51 -11.44
N ILE A 18 9.95 -13.26 -11.08
CA ILE A 18 8.77 -13.77 -11.80
C ILE A 18 8.28 -12.68 -12.75
N SER A 19 8.18 -13.03 -14.04
CA SER A 19 7.74 -12.07 -15.05
C SER A 19 6.28 -11.65 -14.88
N SER A 20 5.95 -10.43 -15.28
CA SER A 20 4.57 -9.91 -15.27
C SER A 20 3.59 -10.73 -16.13
N LYS A 21 4.08 -11.49 -17.12
CA LYS A 21 3.26 -12.39 -17.95
C LYS A 21 2.60 -13.49 -17.10
N ILE A 22 3.36 -14.08 -16.17
CA ILE A 22 2.85 -15.13 -15.27
C ILE A 22 1.78 -14.55 -14.34
N PHE A 23 2.02 -13.36 -13.76
CA PHE A 23 1.01 -12.71 -12.92
C PHE A 23 -0.26 -12.34 -13.68
N LYS A 24 -0.17 -11.97 -14.97
CA LYS A 24 -1.34 -11.78 -15.83
C LYS A 24 -2.15 -13.06 -16.01
N GLN A 25 -1.49 -14.21 -16.19
CA GLN A 25 -2.16 -15.52 -16.27
C GLN A 25 -2.86 -15.88 -14.95
N ILE A 26 -2.17 -15.70 -13.81
CA ILE A 26 -2.75 -15.93 -12.48
C ILE A 26 -3.96 -15.01 -12.24
N HIS A 27 -3.84 -13.72 -12.54
CA HIS A 27 -4.96 -12.78 -12.44
C HIS A 27 -6.12 -13.14 -13.37
N SER A 28 -5.84 -13.67 -14.57
CA SER A 28 -6.87 -14.17 -15.48
C SER A 28 -7.62 -15.37 -14.89
N ALA A 29 -6.90 -16.36 -14.35
CA ALA A 29 -7.50 -17.53 -13.70
C ALA A 29 -8.35 -17.13 -12.47
N ILE A 30 -7.89 -16.17 -11.68
CA ILE A 30 -8.67 -15.63 -10.54
C ILE A 30 -9.93 -14.92 -11.03
N ARG A 31 -9.86 -14.18 -12.15
CA ARG A 31 -11.03 -13.56 -12.77
C ARG A 31 -12.02 -14.58 -13.34
N ALA A 32 -11.51 -15.64 -13.97
CA ALA A 32 -12.36 -16.75 -14.41
C ALA A 32 -13.10 -17.38 -13.23
N PHE A 33 -12.39 -17.65 -12.14
CA PHE A 33 -12.93 -18.26 -10.93
C PHE A 33 -13.97 -17.37 -10.23
N LEU A 34 -13.62 -16.12 -9.91
CA LEU A 34 -14.45 -15.22 -9.11
C LEU A 34 -15.76 -14.82 -9.82
N TRP A 35 -15.77 -14.75 -11.16
CA TRP A 35 -16.96 -14.36 -11.92
C TRP A 35 -17.57 -15.52 -12.71
N ASN A 36 -17.10 -16.75 -12.51
CA ASN A 36 -17.55 -17.94 -13.25
C ASN A 36 -17.55 -17.70 -14.77
N ASN A 37 -16.44 -17.18 -15.29
CA ASN A 37 -16.24 -16.76 -16.69
C ASN A 37 -17.21 -15.67 -17.21
N LYS A 38 -17.99 -15.02 -16.34
CA LYS A 38 -18.85 -13.89 -16.71
C LYS A 38 -18.08 -12.56 -16.65
N ARG A 39 -18.68 -11.53 -17.25
CA ARG A 39 -18.13 -10.16 -17.22
C ARG A 39 -17.95 -9.68 -15.76
N PRO A 40 -16.76 -9.18 -15.39
CA PRO A 40 -16.52 -8.65 -14.06
C PRO A 40 -17.44 -7.50 -13.70
N ARG A 41 -18.18 -7.62 -12.59
CA ARG A 41 -19.00 -6.52 -12.05
C ARG A 41 -18.16 -5.41 -11.41
N MET A 42 -16.94 -5.74 -11.01
CA MET A 42 -15.97 -4.79 -10.49
C MET A 42 -14.57 -5.24 -10.88
N GLU A 43 -13.67 -4.28 -11.04
CA GLU A 43 -12.29 -4.54 -11.38
C GLU A 43 -11.55 -5.29 -10.26
N LEU A 44 -10.74 -6.28 -10.63
CA LEU A 44 -9.95 -7.06 -9.69
C LEU A 44 -9.03 -6.18 -8.83
N GLN A 45 -8.45 -5.11 -9.40
CA GLN A 45 -7.58 -4.20 -8.66
C GLN A 45 -8.31 -3.53 -7.49
N LYS A 46 -9.59 -3.17 -7.65
CA LYS A 46 -10.41 -2.61 -6.57
C LYS A 46 -10.71 -3.63 -5.48
N LEU A 47 -10.90 -4.89 -5.85
CA LEU A 47 -11.08 -5.98 -4.87
C LEU A 47 -9.80 -6.31 -4.09
N GLN A 48 -8.64 -6.14 -4.71
CA GLN A 48 -7.33 -6.38 -4.09
C GLN A 48 -6.94 -5.28 -3.09
N LEU A 49 -7.58 -4.11 -3.15
CA LEU A 49 -7.36 -3.05 -2.18
C LEU A 49 -7.70 -3.51 -0.75
N PRO A 50 -7.03 -2.92 0.25
CA PRO A 50 -7.35 -3.20 1.64
C PRO A 50 -8.75 -2.69 1.98
N ILE A 51 -9.33 -3.26 3.04
CA ILE A 51 -10.71 -2.95 3.47
C ILE A 51 -10.86 -1.47 3.79
N GLN A 52 -9.84 -0.85 4.39
CA GLN A 52 -9.82 0.58 4.71
C GLN A 52 -9.94 1.48 3.46
N LYS A 53 -9.63 0.96 2.28
CA LYS A 53 -9.78 1.65 0.98
C LYS A 53 -11.04 1.23 0.20
N GLY A 54 -11.91 0.39 0.78
CA GLY A 54 -13.14 -0.10 0.16
C GLY A 54 -12.98 -1.39 -0.67
N GLY A 55 -11.81 -2.03 -0.63
CA GLY A 55 -11.61 -3.33 -1.26
C GLY A 55 -12.06 -4.51 -0.39
N LEU A 56 -11.86 -5.73 -0.90
CA LEU A 56 -12.11 -6.98 -0.14
C LEU A 56 -10.83 -7.59 0.45
N GLY A 57 -9.66 -7.01 0.16
CA GLY A 57 -8.37 -7.57 0.55
C GLY A 57 -8.04 -8.88 -0.20
N ILE A 58 -8.51 -9.02 -1.46
CA ILE A 58 -8.13 -10.18 -2.27
C ILE A 58 -6.61 -10.18 -2.48
N PRO A 59 -5.93 -11.35 -2.37
CA PRO A 59 -4.49 -11.43 -2.55
C PRO A 59 -4.02 -10.89 -3.92
N ASN A 60 -3.02 -10.01 -3.90
CA ASN A 60 -2.27 -9.63 -5.09
C ASN A 60 -0.94 -10.40 -5.13
N PHE A 61 -0.87 -11.42 -5.97
CA PHE A 61 0.29 -12.32 -6.08
C PHE A 61 1.57 -11.60 -6.51
N GLN A 62 1.46 -10.56 -7.33
CA GLN A 62 2.61 -9.75 -7.74
C GLN A 62 3.16 -8.95 -6.56
N PHE A 63 2.29 -8.37 -5.73
CA PHE A 63 2.73 -7.64 -4.54
C PHE A 63 3.29 -8.57 -3.47
N TYR A 64 2.77 -9.79 -3.33
CA TYR A 64 3.36 -10.80 -2.46
C TYR A 64 4.74 -11.26 -2.94
N HIS A 65 4.93 -11.40 -4.26
CA HIS A 65 6.25 -11.64 -4.84
C HIS A 65 7.21 -10.52 -4.50
N TRP A 66 6.84 -9.27 -4.74
CA TRP A 66 7.66 -8.11 -4.38
C TRP A 66 7.94 -8.02 -2.90
N ALA A 67 6.95 -8.26 -2.04
CA ALA A 67 7.15 -8.28 -0.58
C ALA A 67 8.15 -9.37 -0.16
N SER A 68 8.12 -10.53 -0.82
CA SER A 68 9.08 -11.61 -0.56
C SER A 68 10.50 -11.24 -1.02
N GLN A 69 10.65 -10.61 -2.19
CA GLN A 69 11.95 -10.11 -2.66
C GLN A 69 12.51 -9.00 -1.75
N LEU A 70 11.66 -8.06 -1.34
CA LEU A 70 12.03 -6.98 -0.44
C LEU A 70 12.37 -7.47 0.97
N LYS A 71 11.85 -8.62 1.41
CA LYS A 71 12.29 -9.25 2.66
C LYS A 71 13.79 -9.57 2.61
N PHE A 72 14.28 -10.21 1.55
CA PHE A 72 15.71 -10.50 1.39
C PHE A 72 16.55 -9.22 1.43
N VAL A 73 16.13 -8.20 0.67
CA VAL A 73 16.80 -6.90 0.66
C VAL A 73 16.78 -6.22 2.03
N SER A 74 15.69 -6.37 2.78
CA SER A 74 15.59 -5.82 4.14
C SER A 74 16.55 -6.52 5.11
N GLU A 75 16.79 -7.82 4.95
CA GLU A 75 17.80 -8.55 5.72
C GLU A 75 19.21 -8.02 5.42
N TRP A 76 19.51 -7.66 4.17
CA TRP A 76 20.78 -7.04 3.79
C TRP A 76 20.96 -5.65 4.41
N VAL A 77 19.93 -4.81 4.36
CA VAL A 77 20.01 -3.43 4.90
C VAL A 77 20.20 -3.42 6.42
N LYS A 78 19.60 -4.37 7.15
CA LYS A 78 19.71 -4.43 8.62
C LYS A 78 20.88 -5.30 9.11
N ASN A 79 21.63 -5.94 8.21
CA ASN A 79 22.59 -7.01 8.53
C ASN A 79 21.98 -8.06 9.48
N GLY A 80 20.84 -8.62 9.06
CA GLY A 80 20.04 -9.55 9.86
C GLY A 80 20.64 -10.95 9.99
N LEU A 81 20.06 -11.76 10.89
CA LEU A 81 20.50 -13.12 11.21
C LEU A 81 20.58 -14.08 9.99
N PHE A 82 19.80 -13.82 8.95
CA PHE A 82 19.74 -14.65 7.74
C PHE A 82 20.36 -13.98 6.51
N CYS A 83 21.23 -12.99 6.73
CA CYS A 83 22.02 -12.34 5.71
C CYS A 83 23.41 -12.98 5.68
N PHE A 84 23.86 -13.41 4.51
CA PHE A 84 25.23 -13.93 4.32
C PHE A 84 25.94 -13.06 3.29
N PRO A 85 26.40 -11.84 3.67
CA PRO A 85 26.95 -10.88 2.71
C PRO A 85 28.09 -11.46 1.86
N ASP A 86 28.92 -12.31 2.47
CA ASP A 86 30.07 -12.95 1.80
C ASP A 86 29.66 -13.93 0.70
N LEU A 87 28.49 -14.57 0.83
CA LEU A 87 27.97 -15.52 -0.15
C LEU A 87 27.03 -14.84 -1.14
N GLU A 88 26.13 -13.99 -0.64
CA GLU A 88 25.09 -13.33 -1.44
C GLU A 88 25.65 -12.18 -2.26
N GLY A 89 26.72 -11.53 -1.78
CA GLY A 89 27.42 -10.44 -2.45
C GLY A 89 28.45 -10.89 -3.49
N ILE A 90 28.67 -12.19 -3.68
CA ILE A 90 29.65 -12.69 -4.67
C ILE A 90 29.33 -12.11 -6.05
N GLY A 91 30.29 -11.43 -6.65
CA GLY A 91 30.14 -10.80 -7.97
C GLY A 91 29.56 -9.38 -7.96
N LEU A 92 29.38 -8.77 -6.78
CA LEU A 92 29.13 -7.34 -6.60
C LEU A 92 30.43 -6.63 -6.19
N ASP A 93 31.25 -6.26 -7.16
CA ASP A 93 32.55 -5.61 -6.88
C ASP A 93 32.42 -4.10 -6.64
N THR A 94 31.30 -3.51 -7.05
CA THR A 94 31.14 -2.06 -7.16
C THR A 94 30.59 -1.37 -5.93
N ALA A 95 29.96 -2.13 -5.02
CA ALA A 95 29.30 -1.61 -3.83
C ALA A 95 29.10 -2.70 -2.77
N GLN A 96 28.80 -2.29 -1.53
CA GLN A 96 28.38 -3.24 -0.51
C GLN A 96 26.91 -3.64 -0.68
N LEU A 97 26.61 -4.87 -0.27
CA LEU A 97 25.28 -5.47 -0.43
C LEU A 97 24.17 -4.67 0.26
N GLU A 98 24.45 -4.12 1.45
CA GLU A 98 23.52 -3.30 2.25
C GLU A 98 23.03 -2.04 1.51
N TYR A 99 23.83 -1.51 0.58
CA TYR A 99 23.50 -0.29 -0.17
C TYR A 99 22.85 -0.54 -1.52
N LEU A 100 22.84 -1.79 -2.02
CA LEU A 100 22.26 -2.17 -3.31
C LEU A 100 20.87 -1.56 -3.59
N PRO A 101 19.90 -1.54 -2.65
CA PRO A 101 18.58 -0.97 -2.92
C PRO A 101 18.56 0.55 -3.13
N PHE A 102 19.62 1.28 -2.80
CA PHE A 102 19.69 2.73 -2.86
C PHE A 102 20.49 3.26 -4.06
N LEU A 103 21.12 2.37 -4.83
CA LEU A 103 21.96 2.70 -5.98
C LEU A 103 21.18 2.73 -7.31
N CYS A 104 21.80 3.25 -8.37
CA CYS A 104 21.30 3.10 -9.74
C CYS A 104 21.42 1.65 -10.21
N LEU A 105 20.29 0.94 -10.18
CA LEU A 105 20.22 -0.49 -10.49
C LEU A 105 20.68 -0.84 -11.92
N GLU A 106 20.58 0.08 -12.88
CA GLU A 106 21.04 -0.14 -14.26
C GLU A 106 22.56 -0.30 -14.33
N LYS A 107 23.30 0.59 -13.65
CA LYS A 107 24.77 0.53 -13.55
C LYS A 107 25.22 -0.69 -12.77
N VAL A 108 24.57 -0.97 -11.65
CA VAL A 108 24.88 -2.13 -10.81
C VAL A 108 24.64 -3.42 -11.59
N TYR A 109 23.49 -3.55 -12.25
CA TYR A 109 23.11 -4.76 -13.00
C TYR A 109 24.10 -5.12 -14.11
N ALA A 110 24.64 -4.11 -14.82
CA ALA A 110 25.65 -4.32 -15.86
C ALA A 110 26.95 -4.91 -15.32
N ASN A 111 27.30 -4.62 -14.06
CA ASN A 111 28.56 -5.00 -13.44
C ASN A 111 28.46 -6.28 -12.59
N ILE A 112 27.26 -6.84 -12.36
CA ILE A 112 27.09 -8.08 -11.61
C ILE A 112 27.65 -9.27 -12.39
N LYS A 113 28.73 -9.86 -11.87
CA LYS A 113 29.27 -11.15 -12.33
C LYS A 113 28.35 -12.28 -11.92
N ASN A 114 28.13 -13.27 -12.79
CA ASN A 114 27.40 -14.57 -12.66
C ASN A 114 26.65 -14.92 -11.35
N ASN A 115 25.93 -13.98 -10.74
CA ASN A 115 25.16 -14.17 -9.52
C ASN A 115 23.67 -14.10 -9.85
N TYR A 116 23.01 -15.25 -9.72
CA TYR A 116 21.59 -15.40 -10.02
C TYR A 116 20.71 -14.57 -9.07
N ILE A 117 21.04 -14.56 -7.77
CA ILE A 117 20.26 -13.87 -6.74
C ILE A 117 20.27 -12.36 -7.00
N LEU A 118 21.45 -11.77 -7.11
CA LEU A 118 21.60 -10.32 -7.31
C LEU A 118 20.92 -9.86 -8.59
N LYS A 119 21.10 -10.59 -9.71
CA LYS A 119 20.43 -10.24 -10.99
C LYS A 119 18.91 -10.26 -10.87
N ASN A 120 18.33 -11.23 -10.17
CA ASN A 120 16.88 -11.32 -10.00
C ASN A 120 16.32 -10.29 -9.03
N ILE A 121 17.06 -10.00 -7.95
CA ILE A 121 16.69 -8.92 -7.01
C ILE A 121 16.74 -7.57 -7.71
N CYS A 122 17.80 -7.26 -8.48
CA CYS A 122 17.88 -6.04 -9.28
C CYS A 122 16.71 -5.93 -10.26
N LYS A 123 16.35 -7.01 -10.98
CA LYS A 123 15.15 -7.01 -11.85
C LYS A 123 13.87 -6.72 -11.08
N SER A 124 13.70 -7.32 -9.90
CA SER A 124 12.53 -7.13 -9.04
C SER A 124 12.44 -5.70 -8.52
N LEU A 125 13.54 -5.15 -8.02
CA LEU A 125 13.63 -3.75 -7.56
C LEU A 125 13.36 -2.76 -8.70
N SER A 126 13.91 -2.99 -9.90
CA SER A 126 13.63 -2.17 -11.08
C SER A 126 12.14 -2.21 -11.47
N ALA A 127 11.51 -3.39 -11.38
CA ALA A 127 10.07 -3.52 -11.62
C ALA A 127 9.23 -2.77 -10.57
N ILE A 128 9.62 -2.81 -9.29
CA ILE A 128 8.96 -2.09 -8.20
C ILE A 128 9.12 -0.58 -8.38
N ARG A 129 10.34 -0.09 -8.64
CA ARG A 129 10.62 1.32 -8.87
C ARG A 129 9.80 1.86 -10.05
N LYS A 130 9.71 1.09 -11.15
CA LYS A 130 8.88 1.44 -12.31
C LYS A 130 7.39 1.49 -11.97
N HIS A 131 6.88 0.57 -11.15
CA HIS A 131 5.46 0.53 -10.79
C HIS A 131 5.03 1.73 -9.94
N PHE A 132 5.89 2.19 -9.04
CA PHE A 132 5.62 3.28 -8.11
C PHE A 132 6.22 4.63 -8.55
N SER A 133 6.77 4.70 -9.76
CA SER A 133 7.47 5.89 -10.28
C SER A 133 8.54 6.41 -9.31
N ILE A 134 9.28 5.50 -8.69
CA ILE A 134 10.36 5.83 -7.75
C ILE A 134 11.60 6.21 -8.55
N ASP A 135 12.22 7.32 -8.16
CA ASP A 135 13.46 7.80 -8.74
C ASP A 135 14.60 6.78 -8.65
N LYS A 136 15.60 6.96 -9.52
CA LYS A 136 16.80 6.11 -9.53
C LYS A 136 17.76 6.37 -8.37
N TYR A 137 17.62 7.52 -7.73
CA TYR A 137 18.45 8.00 -6.62
C TYR A 137 17.72 7.85 -5.29
N SER A 138 18.48 7.78 -4.20
CA SER A 138 17.95 7.79 -2.83
C SER A 138 18.90 8.56 -1.92
N PHE A 139 18.34 9.27 -0.94
CA PHE A 139 19.13 9.91 0.12
C PHE A 139 19.83 8.89 1.04
N SER A 140 19.39 7.63 1.04
CA SER A 140 20.05 6.53 1.75
C SER A 140 21.21 5.91 0.96
N ALA A 141 21.56 6.44 -0.21
CA ALA A 141 22.71 5.97 -0.96
C ALA A 141 24.02 6.29 -0.20
N PRO A 142 25.04 5.41 -0.31
CA PRO A 142 26.27 5.57 0.43
C PRO A 142 27.08 6.76 -0.08
N ILE A 143 27.86 7.37 0.80
CA ILE A 143 28.81 8.43 0.42
C ILE A 143 30.14 7.83 -0.03
N ALA A 144 30.59 6.74 0.58
CA ALA A 144 31.80 6.03 0.19
C ALA A 144 31.48 4.85 -0.75
N ASN A 145 32.34 4.61 -1.74
CA ASN A 145 32.19 3.50 -2.70
C ASN A 145 30.82 3.51 -3.42
N ASN A 146 30.35 4.68 -3.85
CA ASN A 146 29.10 4.82 -4.56
C ASN A 146 29.33 4.80 -6.09
N PRO A 147 28.90 3.74 -6.81
CA PRO A 147 29.08 3.65 -8.26
C PRO A 147 28.29 4.73 -9.04
N ASP A 148 27.33 5.40 -8.42
CA ASP A 148 26.59 6.49 -9.04
C ASP A 148 27.44 7.76 -9.16
N PHE A 149 28.46 7.90 -8.30
CA PHE A 149 29.44 8.96 -8.30
C PHE A 149 30.86 8.38 -8.16
N GLN A 150 31.45 8.02 -9.30
CA GLN A 150 32.69 7.23 -9.41
C GLN A 150 33.88 7.77 -8.58
N LEU A 151 33.96 9.09 -8.35
CA LEU A 151 35.00 9.70 -7.51
C LEU A 151 35.02 9.14 -6.08
N THR A 152 33.85 8.74 -5.55
CA THR A 152 33.74 8.13 -4.21
C THR A 152 34.29 6.72 -4.12
N CYS A 153 34.52 6.06 -5.26
CA CYS A 153 35.15 4.74 -5.31
C CYS A 153 36.68 4.84 -5.36
N THR A 154 37.22 5.92 -5.92
CA THR A 154 38.67 6.09 -6.14
C THR A 154 39.35 6.88 -5.03
N ASP A 155 38.68 7.89 -4.46
CA ASP A 155 39.28 8.77 -3.45
C ASP A 155 39.11 8.18 -2.04
N SER A 156 40.22 7.90 -1.37
CA SER A 156 40.25 7.38 -0.01
C SER A 156 39.64 8.34 1.01
N GLY A 157 39.61 9.64 0.71
CA GLY A 157 39.03 10.64 1.61
C GLY A 157 37.54 10.46 1.86
N PHE A 158 36.80 9.79 0.96
CA PHE A 158 35.39 9.44 1.23
C PHE A 158 35.26 8.21 2.15
N LYS A 159 36.27 7.34 2.21
CA LYS A 159 36.32 6.25 3.21
C LYS A 159 36.53 6.83 4.60
N GLU A 160 37.40 7.83 4.73
CA GLU A 160 37.59 8.57 5.99
C GLU A 160 36.29 9.26 6.45
N TRP A 161 35.51 9.82 5.52
CA TRP A 161 34.20 10.40 5.84
C TRP A 161 33.25 9.36 6.44
N ARG A 162 33.25 8.13 5.92
CA ARG A 162 32.46 7.03 6.47
C ARG A 162 32.90 6.67 7.89
N GLU A 163 34.20 6.59 8.15
CA GLU A 163 34.76 6.27 9.48
C GLU A 163 34.38 7.31 10.53
N VAL A 164 34.29 8.57 10.11
CA VAL A 164 33.89 9.71 10.94
C VAL A 164 32.36 9.76 11.18
N GLY A 165 31.59 8.95 10.46
CA GLY A 165 30.13 8.79 10.65
C GLY A 165 29.27 9.36 9.53
N ILE A 166 29.88 9.90 8.46
CA ILE A 166 29.16 10.38 7.26
C ILE A 166 28.96 9.18 6.33
N THR A 167 27.84 8.48 6.50
CA THR A 167 27.59 7.20 5.81
C THR A 167 26.70 7.34 4.58
N LYS A 168 25.67 8.18 4.67
CA LYS A 168 24.60 8.33 3.67
C LYS A 168 24.50 9.76 3.17
N ILE A 169 24.00 9.94 1.95
CA ILE A 169 23.79 11.28 1.36
C ILE A 169 22.89 12.15 2.26
N SER A 170 21.91 11.57 2.96
CA SER A 170 21.08 12.26 3.95
C SER A 170 21.87 13.01 5.02
N ASP A 171 23.05 12.52 5.41
CA ASP A 171 23.85 13.07 6.50
C ASP A 171 24.44 14.44 6.13
N LEU A 172 24.48 14.75 4.83
CA LEU A 172 24.92 16.04 4.28
C LEU A 172 23.82 17.11 4.26
N TYR A 173 22.60 16.80 4.71
CA TYR A 173 21.47 17.72 4.70
C TYR A 173 21.07 18.13 6.12
N VAL A 174 20.60 19.37 6.25
CA VAL A 174 19.79 19.84 7.39
C VAL A 174 18.48 20.32 6.80
N ASP A 175 17.39 19.75 7.29
CA ASP A 175 16.05 19.90 6.69
C ASP A 175 16.09 19.52 5.20
N ASP A 176 15.97 20.51 4.32
CA ASP A 176 15.98 20.34 2.86
C ASP A 176 17.23 20.95 2.19
N PHE A 177 18.19 21.46 2.96
CA PHE A 177 19.36 22.16 2.44
C PHE A 177 20.66 21.41 2.70
N ILE A 178 21.58 21.48 1.73
CA ILE A 178 22.93 20.91 1.87
C ILE A 178 23.69 21.71 2.94
N LYS A 179 24.21 21.00 3.95
CA LYS A 179 25.08 21.56 5.00
C LYS A 179 26.25 22.32 4.39
N SER A 180 26.61 23.46 4.96
CA SER A 180 27.87 24.13 4.66
C SER A 180 29.06 23.30 5.13
N PHE A 181 30.24 23.50 4.54
CA PHE A 181 31.45 22.80 4.99
C PHE A 181 31.79 23.11 6.45
N GLN A 182 31.52 24.34 6.93
CA GLN A 182 31.74 24.70 8.33
C GLN A 182 30.85 23.89 9.27
N GLN A 183 29.58 23.66 8.91
CA GLN A 183 28.67 22.82 9.68
C GLN A 183 29.17 21.36 9.72
N LEU A 184 29.55 20.79 8.57
CA LEU A 184 30.11 19.43 8.54
C LEU A 184 31.41 19.31 9.33
N LYS A 185 32.27 20.34 9.28
CA LYS A 185 33.50 20.40 10.07
C LYS A 185 33.21 20.42 11.57
N ASN A 186 32.21 21.18 12.02
CA ASN A 186 31.87 21.29 13.43
C ASN A 186 31.17 20.03 13.96
N GLU A 187 30.35 19.37 13.14
CA GLU A 187 29.57 18.19 13.53
C GLU A 187 30.39 16.90 13.48
N PHE A 188 31.25 16.77 12.47
CA PHE A 188 31.99 15.55 12.18
C PHE A 188 33.52 15.73 12.34
N ASN A 189 34.02 16.87 12.81
CA ASN A 189 35.46 17.12 12.97
C ASN A 189 36.29 16.90 11.69
N LEU A 190 35.74 17.21 10.52
CA LEU A 190 36.41 17.00 9.24
C LEU A 190 37.66 17.90 9.05
N PRO A 191 38.77 17.39 8.51
CA PRO A 191 39.94 18.21 8.23
C PRO A 191 39.68 19.24 7.13
N GLN A 192 40.31 20.42 7.23
CA GLN A 192 40.15 21.51 6.24
C GLN A 192 40.52 21.07 4.81
N ALA A 193 41.44 20.12 4.67
CA ALA A 193 41.86 19.55 3.38
C ALA A 193 40.71 18.91 2.59
N HIS A 194 39.60 18.51 3.24
CA HIS A 194 38.44 17.91 2.57
C HIS A 194 37.48 18.94 1.96
N PHE A 195 37.79 20.24 2.04
CA PHE A 195 36.96 21.29 1.45
C PHE A 195 36.73 21.08 -0.05
N PHE A 196 37.77 20.68 -0.79
CA PHE A 196 37.64 20.42 -2.23
C PHE A 196 36.70 19.23 -2.52
N ARG A 197 36.80 18.15 -1.73
CA ARG A 197 35.90 16.97 -1.83
C ARG A 197 34.45 17.34 -1.56
N TYR A 198 34.23 18.23 -0.58
CA TYR A 198 32.91 18.79 -0.32
C TYR A 198 32.37 19.56 -1.53
N LEU A 199 33.18 20.40 -2.18
CA LEU A 199 32.75 21.11 -3.39
C LEU A 199 32.40 20.15 -4.54
N GLN A 200 33.16 19.07 -4.71
CA GLN A 200 32.89 18.04 -5.71
C GLN A 200 31.53 17.36 -5.48
N ILE A 201 31.28 16.87 -4.26
CA ILE A 201 29.98 16.26 -3.91
C ILE A 201 28.85 17.29 -4.03
N ARG A 202 29.04 18.51 -3.53
CA ARG A 202 28.01 19.55 -3.61
C ARG A 202 27.65 19.87 -5.07
N SER A 203 28.65 19.96 -5.94
CA SER A 203 28.44 20.14 -7.38
C SER A 203 27.66 18.98 -7.98
N TYR A 204 28.00 17.74 -7.64
CA TYR A 204 27.27 16.55 -8.06
C TYR A 204 25.81 16.55 -7.59
N LEU A 205 25.55 16.80 -6.31
CA LEU A 205 24.19 16.85 -5.75
C LEU A 205 23.37 17.97 -6.42
N ASN A 206 23.98 19.14 -6.64
CA ASN A 206 23.36 20.26 -7.36
C ASN A 206 23.19 20.01 -8.86
N SER A 207 23.78 18.97 -9.45
CA SER A 207 23.54 18.62 -10.86
C SER A 207 22.25 17.81 -11.02
N ILE A 208 21.76 17.17 -9.95
CA ILE A 208 20.63 16.23 -9.98
C ILE A 208 19.39 16.90 -9.37
N THR A 209 18.29 16.95 -10.14
CA THR A 209 17.02 17.56 -9.72
C THR A 209 16.42 16.89 -8.48
N TYR A 210 16.56 15.56 -8.35
CA TYR A 210 16.08 14.81 -7.20
C TYR A 210 16.65 15.33 -5.87
N TYR A 211 17.96 15.57 -5.82
CA TYR A 211 18.64 16.05 -4.61
C TYR A 211 18.37 17.53 -4.31
N LYS A 212 18.01 18.35 -5.33
CA LYS A 212 17.61 19.75 -5.11
C LYS A 212 16.26 19.90 -4.42
N ASN A 213 15.37 18.93 -4.59
CA ASN A 213 13.97 19.04 -4.18
C ASN A 213 13.73 18.74 -2.69
N GLY A 214 14.78 18.74 -1.88
CA GLY A 214 14.72 18.43 -0.45
C GLY A 214 14.68 16.92 -0.15
N VAL A 215 14.94 16.56 1.11
CA VAL A 215 15.03 15.17 1.53
C VAL A 215 13.63 14.54 1.51
N LYS A 216 13.46 13.49 0.71
CA LYS A 216 12.18 12.77 0.60
C LYS A 216 12.39 11.26 0.70
N ASN A 217 11.65 10.65 1.61
CA ASN A 217 11.61 9.19 1.73
C ASN A 217 10.67 8.60 0.69
N SER A 218 11.20 7.75 -0.18
CA SER A 218 10.38 6.94 -1.09
C SER A 218 9.59 5.87 -0.33
N ILE A 219 8.66 5.22 -1.02
CA ILE A 219 7.94 4.05 -0.50
C ILE A 219 8.93 2.97 -0.05
N LEU A 220 10.02 2.76 -0.80
CA LEU A 220 11.06 1.78 -0.47
C LEU A 220 11.85 2.18 0.78
N ASP A 221 12.24 3.46 0.90
CA ASP A 221 12.96 3.94 2.08
C ASP A 221 12.11 3.73 3.34
N ASN A 222 10.82 4.06 3.29
CA ASN A 222 9.88 3.82 4.39
C ASN A 222 9.72 2.32 4.72
N ILE A 223 9.73 1.45 3.71
CA ILE A 223 9.69 0.00 3.91
C ILE A 223 10.95 -0.46 4.65
N PHE A 224 12.14 -0.05 4.21
CA PHE A 224 13.39 -0.48 4.81
C PHE A 224 13.58 0.08 6.23
N ILE A 225 13.23 1.35 6.47
CA ILE A 225 13.23 1.96 7.81
C ILE A 225 12.35 1.14 8.76
N LYS A 226 11.12 0.80 8.35
CA LYS A 226 10.22 -0.04 9.16
C LYS A 226 10.77 -1.45 9.35
N ALA A 227 11.37 -2.04 8.32
CA ALA A 227 11.90 -3.40 8.37
C ALA A 227 13.10 -3.55 9.33
N VAL A 228 13.86 -2.48 9.57
CA VAL A 228 14.93 -2.46 10.60
C VAL A 228 14.34 -2.59 12.01
N VAL A 229 13.17 -2.00 12.27
CA VAL A 229 12.53 -2.00 13.59
C VAL A 229 11.73 -3.28 13.84
N LEU A 230 11.13 -3.86 12.79
CA LEU A 230 10.20 -4.98 12.91
C LEU A 230 10.92 -6.32 13.05
N LYS A 231 10.57 -7.07 14.10
CA LYS A 231 11.08 -8.44 14.33
C LYS A 231 10.24 -9.52 13.64
N ASP A 232 8.92 -9.30 13.50
CA ASP A 232 7.96 -10.29 13.00
C ASP A 232 7.13 -9.80 11.81
N LYS A 233 6.57 -10.76 11.05
CA LYS A 233 5.60 -10.54 9.95
C LYS A 233 6.06 -9.57 8.86
N ILE A 234 7.36 -9.55 8.57
CA ILE A 234 7.99 -8.64 7.61
C ILE A 234 7.26 -8.64 6.25
N ILE A 235 6.95 -9.82 5.68
CA ILE A 235 6.28 -9.92 4.38
C ILE A 235 4.89 -9.27 4.41
N THR A 236 4.09 -9.52 5.45
CA THR A 236 2.75 -8.94 5.59
C THR A 236 2.84 -7.42 5.71
N ASN A 237 3.76 -6.91 6.52
CA ASN A 237 3.96 -5.47 6.69
C ASN A 237 4.41 -4.79 5.39
N ILE A 238 5.33 -5.41 4.65
CA ILE A 238 5.75 -4.91 3.34
C ILE A 238 4.58 -4.94 2.35
N TYR A 239 3.83 -6.04 2.30
CA TYR A 239 2.67 -6.18 1.41
C TYR A 239 1.62 -5.10 1.71
N ASP A 240 1.26 -4.91 2.98
CA ASP A 240 0.28 -3.90 3.38
C ASP A 240 0.77 -2.49 3.03
N HIS A 241 2.06 -2.21 3.20
CA HIS A 241 2.65 -0.94 2.80
C HIS A 241 2.59 -0.72 1.27
N ILE A 242 2.91 -1.74 0.48
CA ILE A 242 2.79 -1.71 -1.00
C ILE A 242 1.33 -1.47 -1.40
N ASN A 243 0.40 -2.22 -0.81
CA ASN A 243 -1.02 -2.16 -1.15
C ASN A 243 -1.68 -0.84 -0.72
N MET A 244 -1.23 -0.25 0.40
CA MET A 244 -1.66 1.07 0.85
C MET A 244 -1.15 2.21 -0.04
N ASN A 245 -0.05 2.01 -0.76
CA ASN A 245 0.52 3.04 -1.63
C ASN A 245 0.15 2.90 -3.12
N THR A 246 -0.81 2.02 -3.45
CA THR A 246 -1.33 1.97 -4.82
C THR A 246 -2.15 3.23 -5.14
N GLY A 247 -1.95 3.79 -6.34
CA GLY A 247 -2.73 4.93 -6.86
C GLY A 247 -4.17 4.62 -7.26
N VAL A 248 -4.68 3.41 -6.97
CA VAL A 248 -6.08 3.05 -7.25
C VAL A 248 -6.98 3.79 -6.25
N VAL A 249 -7.76 4.75 -6.75
CA VAL A 249 -8.72 5.52 -5.95
C VAL A 249 -10.12 4.95 -6.14
N ILE A 250 -10.80 4.69 -5.03
CA ILE A 250 -12.22 4.35 -5.04
C ILE A 250 -13.05 5.56 -4.58
N ASN A 251 -13.79 6.18 -5.51
CA ASN A 251 -14.60 7.38 -5.25
C ASN A 251 -15.94 7.09 -4.54
N ILE A 252 -16.05 5.99 -3.79
CA ILE A 252 -17.30 5.59 -3.13
C ILE A 252 -17.68 6.58 -2.03
N LYS A 253 -16.72 7.04 -1.22
CA LYS A 253 -16.96 7.99 -0.13
C LYS A 253 -17.64 9.26 -0.66
N LYS A 254 -17.05 9.90 -1.67
CA LYS A 254 -17.61 11.10 -2.33
C LYS A 254 -19.01 10.88 -2.89
N SER A 255 -19.26 9.69 -3.43
CA SER A 255 -20.58 9.33 -3.94
C SER A 255 -21.63 9.21 -2.82
N TRP A 256 -21.25 8.73 -1.63
CA TRP A 256 -22.15 8.72 -0.46
C TRP A 256 -22.33 10.09 0.16
N GLU A 257 -21.27 10.91 0.21
CA GLU A 257 -21.37 12.30 0.69
C GLU A 257 -22.35 13.13 -0.14
N TYR A 258 -22.34 12.95 -1.45
CA TYR A 258 -23.32 13.57 -2.35
C TYR A 258 -24.75 13.11 -2.06
N ASP A 259 -24.97 11.80 -1.90
CA ASP A 259 -26.31 11.24 -1.66
C ASP A 259 -26.88 11.64 -0.28
N PHE A 260 -26.03 11.76 0.75
CA PHE A 260 -26.45 12.19 2.08
C PHE A 260 -26.53 13.71 2.23
N GLY A 261 -25.93 14.48 1.33
CA GLY A 261 -25.79 15.93 1.46
C GLY A 261 -24.88 16.37 2.61
N VAL A 262 -24.02 15.47 3.14
CA VAL A 262 -23.16 15.70 4.30
C VAL A 262 -21.77 15.15 4.03
N LYS A 263 -20.73 15.88 4.45
CA LYS A 263 -19.34 15.38 4.41
C LYS A 263 -19.14 14.33 5.51
N LEU A 264 -18.57 13.19 5.13
CA LEU A 264 -18.24 12.12 6.07
C LEU A 264 -16.81 12.31 6.53
N ASP A 265 -16.55 12.18 7.83
CA ASP A 265 -15.17 12.17 8.31
C ASP A 265 -14.44 10.89 7.84
N ASP A 266 -13.12 10.98 7.65
CA ASP A 266 -12.30 9.85 7.18
C ASP A 266 -12.30 8.70 8.19
N GLN A 267 -12.27 8.98 9.49
CA GLN A 267 -12.28 7.94 10.52
C GLN A 267 -13.66 7.26 10.59
N GLN A 268 -14.74 8.03 10.44
CA GLN A 268 -16.10 7.49 10.34
C GLN A 268 -16.22 6.54 9.15
N TRP A 269 -15.70 6.94 7.99
CA TRP A 269 -15.76 6.11 6.79
C TRP A 269 -14.95 4.82 6.93
N ILE A 270 -13.74 4.90 7.51
CA ILE A 270 -12.94 3.70 7.81
C ILE A 270 -13.69 2.76 8.77
N LYS A 271 -14.39 3.31 9.78
CA LYS A 271 -15.20 2.51 10.69
C LYS A 271 -16.32 1.77 9.95
N VAL A 272 -17.07 2.44 9.07
CA VAL A 272 -18.09 1.81 8.22
C VAL A 272 -17.53 0.62 7.44
N LEU A 273 -16.37 0.79 6.81
CA LEU A 273 -15.75 -0.25 6.00
C LEU A 273 -15.28 -1.45 6.84
N ASN A 274 -14.73 -1.20 8.03
CA ASN A 274 -14.29 -2.25 8.93
C ASN A 274 -15.47 -3.00 9.55
N ASP A 275 -16.48 -2.27 10.02
CA ASP A 275 -17.68 -2.83 10.64
C ASP A 275 -18.45 -3.70 9.65
N ALA A 276 -18.49 -3.34 8.36
CA ALA A 276 -19.10 -4.14 7.30
C ALA A 276 -18.63 -5.61 7.26
N LYS A 277 -17.39 -5.89 7.71
CA LYS A 277 -16.82 -7.25 7.81
C LYS A 277 -17.04 -7.91 9.17
N GLN A 278 -17.42 -7.15 10.20
CA GLN A 278 -17.56 -7.63 11.57
C GLN A 278 -19.02 -7.77 12.02
N ILE A 279 -19.97 -7.10 11.35
CA ILE A 279 -21.40 -7.07 11.76
C ILE A 279 -22.00 -8.48 11.83
N THR A 280 -21.56 -9.43 11.00
CA THR A 280 -22.13 -10.79 10.99
C THR A 280 -21.05 -11.86 10.87
N LYS A 281 -21.40 -13.12 11.13
CA LYS A 281 -20.54 -14.27 10.75
C LYS A 281 -20.90 -14.83 9.36
N SER A 282 -21.96 -14.31 8.73
CA SER A 282 -22.50 -14.83 7.48
C SER A 282 -21.81 -14.19 6.28
N ASN A 283 -21.15 -15.02 5.46
CA ASN A 283 -20.54 -14.56 4.21
C ASN A 283 -21.56 -13.92 3.26
N LYS A 284 -22.81 -14.42 3.26
CA LYS A 284 -23.90 -13.86 2.44
C LYS A 284 -24.23 -12.43 2.88
N SER A 285 -24.30 -12.19 4.19
CA SER A 285 -24.58 -10.86 4.73
C SER A 285 -23.43 -9.89 4.49
N HIS A 286 -22.17 -10.34 4.61
CA HIS A 286 -21.00 -9.55 4.22
C HIS A 286 -21.01 -9.17 2.73
N GLU A 287 -21.35 -10.10 1.86
CA GLU A 287 -21.44 -9.83 0.43
C GLU A 287 -22.54 -8.80 0.12
N VAL A 288 -23.70 -8.90 0.80
CA VAL A 288 -24.78 -7.93 0.66
C VAL A 288 -24.32 -6.54 1.13
N GLN A 289 -23.75 -6.43 2.33
CA GLN A 289 -23.27 -5.14 2.85
C GLN A 289 -22.17 -4.54 1.97
N TYR A 290 -21.26 -5.38 1.47
CA TYR A 290 -20.22 -4.95 0.54
C TYR A 290 -20.82 -4.39 -0.76
N LYS A 291 -21.81 -5.08 -1.35
CA LYS A 291 -22.52 -4.58 -2.54
C LYS A 291 -23.27 -3.29 -2.27
N ILE A 292 -23.82 -3.14 -1.05
CA ILE A 292 -24.52 -1.93 -0.64
C ILE A 292 -23.55 -0.75 -0.61
N ILE A 293 -22.45 -0.87 0.15
CA ILE A 293 -21.43 0.16 0.30
C ILE A 293 -20.82 0.55 -1.05
N ASN A 294 -20.53 -0.44 -1.90
CA ASN A 294 -19.93 -0.23 -3.22
C ASN A 294 -20.94 0.13 -4.32
N LYS A 295 -22.23 0.30 -3.98
CA LYS A 295 -23.33 0.63 -4.92
C LYS A 295 -23.38 -0.30 -6.14
N MET A 296 -23.23 -1.61 -5.93
CA MET A 296 -23.13 -2.60 -6.99
C MET A 296 -24.48 -3.06 -7.58
N HIS A 297 -25.60 -2.64 -6.99
CA HIS A 297 -26.93 -3.02 -7.48
C HIS A 297 -27.32 -2.19 -8.70
N VAL A 298 -27.95 -2.85 -9.68
CA VAL A 298 -28.48 -2.19 -10.87
C VAL A 298 -29.77 -1.46 -10.50
N THR A 299 -29.78 -0.15 -10.66
CA THR A 299 -30.95 0.72 -10.47
C THR A 299 -31.67 0.98 -11.81
N PRO A 300 -32.95 1.37 -11.82
CA PRO A 300 -33.66 1.79 -13.04
C PRO A 300 -32.89 2.83 -13.85
N VAL A 301 -32.32 3.85 -13.18
CA VAL A 301 -31.52 4.90 -13.81
C VAL A 301 -30.23 4.36 -14.41
N THR A 302 -29.59 3.35 -13.81
CA THR A 302 -28.42 2.72 -14.43
C THR A 302 -28.82 1.77 -15.55
N ARG A 303 -29.95 1.08 -15.43
CA ARG A 303 -30.45 0.12 -16.43
C ARG A 303 -30.88 0.84 -17.71
N SER A 304 -31.54 1.99 -17.60
CA SER A 304 -31.99 2.80 -18.73
C SER A 304 -30.84 3.30 -19.62
N LYS A 305 -29.59 3.25 -19.13
CA LYS A 305 -28.38 3.58 -19.92
C LYS A 305 -27.93 2.45 -20.84
N TYR A 306 -28.36 1.22 -20.57
CA TYR A 306 -27.98 0.03 -21.35
C TYR A 306 -29.14 -0.53 -22.18
N GLU A 307 -30.37 -0.32 -21.71
CA GLU A 307 -31.60 -0.80 -22.33
C GLU A 307 -32.62 0.34 -22.39
N THR A 308 -33.45 0.38 -23.43
CA THR A 308 -34.58 1.30 -23.53
C THR A 308 -35.64 0.92 -22.49
N CYS A 309 -35.55 1.53 -21.32
CA CYS A 309 -36.37 1.21 -20.15
C CYS A 309 -36.70 2.49 -19.37
N THR A 310 -37.74 2.44 -18.54
CA THR A 310 -38.12 3.56 -17.67
C THR A 310 -37.06 3.81 -16.59
N THR A 311 -36.86 5.07 -16.23
CA THR A 311 -36.01 5.48 -15.11
C THR A 311 -36.75 5.47 -13.76
N LEU A 312 -38.05 5.20 -13.79
CA LEU A 312 -38.92 5.26 -12.61
C LEU A 312 -38.57 4.16 -11.60
N CYS A 313 -38.73 4.48 -10.32
CA CYS A 313 -38.53 3.57 -9.20
C CYS A 313 -39.41 2.31 -9.33
N PHE A 314 -38.82 1.13 -9.09
CA PHE A 314 -39.55 -0.15 -9.11
C PHE A 314 -40.66 -0.24 -8.04
N LYS A 315 -40.56 0.55 -6.97
CA LYS A 315 -41.51 0.53 -5.85
C LYS A 315 -42.58 1.60 -6.03
N CYS A 316 -42.21 2.88 -5.93
CA CYS A 316 -43.19 3.96 -5.94
C CYS A 316 -43.69 4.32 -7.34
N LYS A 317 -42.94 3.97 -8.41
CA LYS A 317 -43.22 4.31 -9.81
C LYS A 317 -43.42 5.81 -10.10
N LYS A 318 -43.01 6.71 -9.18
CA LYS A 318 -43.21 8.17 -9.28
C LYS A 318 -41.94 8.93 -9.60
N GLU A 319 -40.87 8.69 -8.84
CA GLU A 319 -39.58 9.38 -9.01
C GLU A 319 -38.55 8.50 -9.73
N ALA A 320 -37.45 9.13 -10.15
CA ALA A 320 -36.31 8.42 -10.72
C ALA A 320 -35.71 7.45 -9.68
N GLY A 321 -35.56 6.18 -10.04
CA GLY A 321 -34.97 5.13 -9.22
C GLY A 321 -33.45 5.28 -9.13
N THR A 322 -32.97 6.31 -8.44
CA THR A 322 -31.56 6.44 -8.06
C THR A 322 -31.22 5.42 -6.96
N TYR A 323 -29.92 5.22 -6.72
CA TYR A 323 -29.49 4.26 -5.70
C TYR A 323 -29.99 4.64 -4.31
N PHE A 324 -29.83 5.91 -3.94
CA PHE A 324 -30.32 6.45 -2.66
C PHE A 324 -31.85 6.37 -2.55
N HIS A 325 -32.59 6.66 -3.63
CA HIS A 325 -34.05 6.54 -3.61
C HIS A 325 -34.51 5.11 -3.35
N LEU A 326 -33.87 4.12 -3.97
CA LEU A 326 -34.23 2.71 -3.76
C LEU A 326 -33.88 2.17 -2.37
N MET A 327 -32.90 2.77 -1.69
CA MET A 327 -32.42 2.32 -0.38
C MET A 327 -33.01 3.11 0.79
N TRP A 328 -33.42 4.36 0.56
CA TRP A 328 -33.88 5.26 1.61
C TRP A 328 -35.04 6.15 1.17
N SER A 329 -34.83 7.12 0.26
CA SER A 329 -35.79 8.23 0.08
C SER A 329 -37.13 7.87 -0.57
N CYS A 330 -37.30 6.65 -1.08
CA CYS A 330 -38.61 6.18 -1.56
C CYS A 330 -39.61 6.09 -0.40
N PRO A 331 -40.83 6.65 -0.53
CA PRO A 331 -41.84 6.62 0.54
C PRO A 331 -42.20 5.22 1.06
N ILE A 332 -42.20 4.22 0.16
CA ILE A 332 -42.47 2.82 0.51
C ILE A 332 -41.29 2.19 1.29
N ILE A 333 -40.07 2.66 1.03
CA ILE A 333 -38.88 2.17 1.71
C ILE A 333 -38.71 2.87 3.06
N LEU A 334 -39.05 4.15 3.16
CA LEU A 334 -39.12 4.88 4.43
C LEU A 334 -40.09 4.19 5.38
N SER A 335 -41.32 3.89 4.95
CA SER A 335 -42.29 3.20 5.82
C SER A 335 -41.79 1.82 6.28
N PHE A 336 -41.12 1.08 5.40
CA PHE A 336 -40.46 -0.18 5.77
C PHE A 336 -39.39 0.04 6.85
N TRP A 337 -38.51 1.03 6.70
CA TRP A 337 -37.49 1.34 7.70
C TRP A 337 -38.11 1.77 9.03
N SER A 338 -39.15 2.60 9.03
CA SER A 338 -39.83 3.00 10.26
C SER A 338 -40.44 1.78 10.99
N SER A 339 -41.07 0.83 10.27
CA SER A 339 -41.54 -0.43 10.86
C SER A 339 -40.41 -1.28 11.45
N VAL A 340 -39.28 -1.39 10.73
CA VAL A 340 -38.11 -2.14 11.23
C VAL A 340 -37.55 -1.50 12.48
N LEU A 341 -37.39 -0.17 12.48
CA LEU A 341 -36.86 0.56 13.63
C LEU A 341 -37.77 0.39 14.85
N GLN A 342 -39.09 0.55 14.70
CA GLN A 342 -40.07 0.34 15.79
C GLN A 342 -39.98 -1.07 16.40
N GLU A 343 -39.92 -2.11 15.57
CA GLU A 343 -39.75 -3.49 16.06
C GLU A 343 -38.38 -3.66 16.73
N THR A 344 -37.29 -3.13 16.16
CA THR A 344 -35.97 -3.22 16.80
C THR A 344 -35.91 -2.52 18.15
N GLU A 345 -36.55 -1.35 18.29
CA GLU A 345 -36.65 -0.59 19.54
C GLU A 345 -37.42 -1.38 20.60
N LYS A 346 -38.51 -2.04 20.20
CA LYS A 346 -39.31 -2.89 21.08
C LYS A 346 -38.52 -4.07 21.65
N TYR A 347 -37.67 -4.72 20.84
CA TYR A 347 -36.88 -5.87 21.30
C TYR A 347 -35.58 -5.49 22.02
N LEU A 348 -34.92 -4.41 21.59
CA LEU A 348 -33.62 -4.01 22.15
C LEU A 348 -33.74 -3.02 23.31
N GLY A 349 -34.89 -2.34 23.46
CA GLY A 349 -35.09 -1.28 24.44
C GLY A 349 -34.24 -0.02 24.20
N VAL A 350 -33.59 0.09 23.04
CA VAL A 350 -32.71 1.21 22.68
C VAL A 350 -33.25 1.87 21.42
N LYS A 351 -33.40 3.21 21.48
CA LYS A 351 -33.81 4.03 20.35
C LYS A 351 -32.72 4.07 19.28
N VAL A 352 -33.03 3.64 18.06
CA VAL A 352 -32.08 3.67 16.93
C VAL A 352 -32.42 4.88 16.06
N PRO A 353 -31.43 5.72 15.69
CA PRO A 353 -31.72 6.90 14.88
C PRO A 353 -32.25 6.50 13.50
N GLU A 354 -33.36 7.13 13.08
CA GLU A 354 -33.90 7.05 11.71
C GLU A 354 -33.02 7.87 10.76
N ASP A 355 -31.78 7.42 10.58
CA ASP A 355 -30.74 8.04 9.78
C ASP A 355 -30.30 7.07 8.67
N PRO A 356 -30.23 7.51 7.39
CA PRO A 356 -29.73 6.66 6.31
C PRO A 356 -28.34 6.09 6.58
N LYS A 357 -27.46 6.79 7.33
CA LYS A 357 -26.14 6.26 7.70
C LYS A 357 -26.27 5.04 8.63
N ALA A 358 -27.19 5.07 9.58
CA ALA A 358 -27.43 3.95 10.49
C ALA A 358 -28.09 2.78 9.76
N CYS A 359 -29.13 3.04 8.97
CA CYS A 359 -29.90 1.98 8.32
C CYS A 359 -29.18 1.35 7.12
N ILE A 360 -28.48 2.15 6.30
CA ILE A 360 -27.85 1.66 5.06
C ILE A 360 -26.39 1.24 5.29
N LEU A 361 -25.62 2.07 5.99
CA LEU A 361 -24.19 1.84 6.21
C LEU A 361 -23.88 1.13 7.53
N ALA A 362 -24.91 0.81 8.34
CA ALA A 362 -24.75 0.25 9.67
C ALA A 362 -23.88 1.12 10.60
N TYR A 363 -23.84 2.43 10.35
CA TYR A 363 -23.06 3.37 11.15
C TYR A 363 -23.89 3.95 12.29
N ILE A 364 -23.61 3.51 13.52
CA ILE A 364 -24.21 4.05 14.73
C ILE A 364 -23.08 4.68 15.58
N PRO A 365 -23.06 6.02 15.78
CA PRO A 365 -21.98 6.71 16.49
C PRO A 365 -21.74 6.15 17.90
N HIS A 366 -22.83 5.87 18.61
CA HIS A 366 -22.84 5.30 19.96
C HIS A 366 -23.65 4.01 19.97
N ALA A 367 -23.14 2.98 19.29
CA ALA A 367 -23.75 1.66 19.38
C ALA A 367 -23.66 1.15 20.84
N PRO A 368 -24.76 0.77 21.49
CA PRO A 368 -24.69 0.12 22.79
C PRO A 368 -23.90 -1.18 22.63
N THR A 369 -22.74 -1.27 23.29
CA THR A 369 -21.97 -2.51 23.34
C THR A 369 -22.80 -3.56 24.10
N ARG A 370 -23.08 -4.70 23.45
CA ARG A 370 -23.69 -5.85 24.13
C ARG A 370 -22.82 -6.30 25.30
N GLN A 371 -23.19 -5.92 26.52
CA GLN A 371 -22.77 -6.63 27.72
C GLN A 371 -23.67 -7.85 27.85
N PHE A 372 -23.22 -9.02 27.36
CA PHE A 372 -23.83 -10.27 27.76
C PHE A 372 -23.38 -10.58 29.20
N SER A 373 -24.11 -10.08 30.19
CA SER A 373 -24.10 -10.70 31.52
C SER A 373 -24.95 -11.96 31.41
N ILE A 374 -24.30 -13.08 31.08
CA ILE A 374 -24.90 -14.40 31.27
C ILE A 374 -24.96 -14.61 32.78
N ASN A 375 -26.07 -14.24 33.41
CA ASN A 375 -26.38 -14.70 34.76
C ASN A 375 -26.69 -16.19 34.65
N ILE A 376 -25.67 -17.01 34.81
CA ILE A 376 -25.85 -18.42 35.12
C ILE A 376 -26.33 -18.44 36.58
N GLN A 377 -27.65 -18.45 36.77
CA GLN A 377 -28.22 -18.87 38.05
C GLN A 377 -28.05 -20.38 38.12
N ASN A 378 -27.22 -20.83 39.06
CA ASN A 378 -27.09 -22.23 39.47
C ASN A 378 -28.36 -22.72 40.16
#